data_AF-A0A1Q7V0H1-F1
#
_entry.id   AF-A0A1Q7V0H1-F1
#
_cell.length_a   1.000
_cell.length_b   1.000
_cell.length_c   1.000
_cell.angle_alpha   90.00
_cell.angle_beta   90.00
_cell.angle_gamma   90.00
#
_symmetry.space_group_name_H-M   'P 1'
#
loop_
_entity.id
_entity.type
_entity.pdbx_description
1 polymer ?
#
loop_
_entity_poly.entity_id
_entity_poly.type
_entity_poly.pdbx_seq_one_letter_code
_entity_poly.pdbx_strand_id
1 'polypeptide(L)'
;MPTDIEDQSSNANFRQLCEIVAKLRAPGGCPWDREQTHESLLPALIEEAYEVAGAVRANDGPNFREELGDLLLLIVMHAEIASESDRFDIDGVLKDVTEKLIRRHPHVFGNSDARDSGAVLRQWESIKGAEKAGKPGRNAGDAGGHYLDDLPLALPALMRAQKAQSKVARVNFDWTEVRDVIAKVEEEIQELKQAVLEQDRKSIEDEAGDLLFAVVNLARKCKLDAESALQGATDKFVARFNRLEDELQSRGKKLGEVDLAELDAIWDQIKKTPNAEVSELDVGR
;
A
#
# COMPACT_ATOMS: atom_id res chain seq x y z
N MET A 1 -19.51 -0.23 -33.42
CA MET A 1 -20.59 -1.04 -32.85
C MET A 1 -19.92 -1.97 -31.85
N PRO A 2 -20.25 -1.92 -30.56
CA PRO A 2 -19.37 -2.52 -29.55
C PRO A 2 -19.53 -4.04 -29.50
N THR A 3 -18.41 -4.76 -29.57
CA THR A 3 -17.92 -5.70 -28.52
C THR A 3 -18.88 -6.56 -27.69
N ASP A 4 -20.06 -6.93 -28.19
CA ASP A 4 -21.04 -7.70 -27.39
C ASP A 4 -20.70 -9.20 -27.15
N ILE A 5 -19.61 -9.72 -27.71
CA ILE A 5 -19.26 -11.16 -27.60
C ILE A 5 -18.22 -11.43 -26.48
N GLU A 6 -17.34 -10.48 -26.14
CA GLU A 6 -16.40 -10.63 -25.02
C GLU A 6 -17.03 -10.21 -23.67
N ASP A 7 -17.99 -9.30 -23.68
CA ASP A 7 -18.62 -8.72 -22.48
C ASP A 7 -19.47 -9.73 -21.68
N GLN A 8 -19.94 -10.81 -22.32
CA GLN A 8 -20.74 -11.83 -21.65
C GLN A 8 -19.92 -12.77 -20.76
N SER A 9 -18.64 -13.01 -21.08
CA SER A 9 -17.82 -13.99 -20.35
C SER A 9 -17.35 -13.46 -19.00
N SER A 10 -16.92 -12.21 -18.92
CA SER A 10 -16.43 -11.61 -17.67
C SER A 10 -17.54 -11.42 -16.64
N ASN A 11 -18.72 -10.98 -17.10
CA ASN A 11 -19.91 -10.88 -16.26
C ASN A 11 -20.36 -12.26 -15.73
N ALA A 12 -20.28 -13.31 -16.56
CA ALA A 12 -20.58 -14.67 -16.14
C ALA A 12 -19.58 -15.19 -15.09
N ASN A 13 -18.28 -14.96 -15.29
CA ASN A 13 -17.23 -15.40 -14.35
C ASN A 13 -17.34 -14.71 -13.00
N PHE A 14 -17.57 -13.39 -12.98
CA PHE A 14 -17.75 -12.65 -11.73
C PHE A 14 -18.99 -13.09 -10.97
N ARG A 15 -20.11 -13.27 -11.69
CA ARG A 15 -21.33 -13.81 -11.09
C ARG A 15 -21.12 -15.21 -10.51
N GLN A 16 -20.40 -16.08 -11.23
CA GLN A 16 -20.07 -17.41 -10.74
C GLN A 16 -19.25 -17.37 -9.45
N LEU A 17 -18.29 -16.44 -9.32
CA LEU A 17 -17.54 -16.22 -8.09
C LEU A 17 -18.46 -15.85 -6.92
N CYS A 18 -19.37 -14.89 -7.12
CA CYS A 18 -20.37 -14.51 -6.11
C CYS A 18 -21.25 -15.71 -5.71
N GLU A 19 -21.72 -16.49 -6.68
CA GLU A 19 -22.54 -17.69 -6.42
C GLU A 19 -21.76 -18.77 -5.63
N ILE A 20 -20.46 -18.94 -5.90
CA ILE A 20 -19.59 -19.84 -5.14
C ILE A 20 -19.47 -19.37 -3.70
N VAL A 21 -19.16 -18.09 -3.47
CA VAL A 21 -19.00 -17.52 -2.12
C VAL A 21 -20.31 -17.64 -1.31
N ALA A 22 -21.44 -17.27 -1.91
CA ALA A 22 -22.75 -17.43 -1.29
C ALA A 22 -23.03 -18.89 -0.92
N LYS A 23 -22.68 -19.84 -1.79
CA LYS A 23 -22.83 -21.28 -1.51
C LYS A 23 -21.91 -21.78 -0.40
N LEU A 24 -20.66 -21.30 -0.35
CA LEU A 24 -19.72 -21.63 0.72
C LEU A 24 -20.25 -21.17 2.07
N ARG A 25 -20.91 -20.01 2.12
CA ARG A 25 -21.44 -19.42 3.36
C ARG A 25 -22.89 -19.84 3.71
N ALA A 26 -23.64 -20.41 2.77
CA ALA A 26 -25.00 -20.89 3.00
C ALA A 26 -25.06 -22.04 4.05
N PRO A 27 -26.22 -22.30 4.68
CA PRO A 27 -26.42 -23.49 5.52
C PRO A 27 -26.07 -24.79 4.77
N GLY A 28 -25.17 -25.60 5.35
CA GLY A 28 -24.65 -26.80 4.69
C GLY A 28 -23.45 -26.56 3.75
N GLY A 29 -22.98 -25.31 3.64
CA GLY A 29 -21.73 -24.93 3.01
C GLY A 29 -20.49 -25.24 3.86
N CYS A 30 -19.37 -24.61 3.55
CA CYS A 30 -18.09 -24.81 4.22
C CYS A 30 -18.12 -24.23 5.63
N PRO A 31 -17.84 -25.02 6.69
CA PRO A 31 -17.83 -24.51 8.07
C PRO A 31 -16.85 -23.36 8.29
N TRP A 32 -15.66 -23.43 7.67
CA TRP A 32 -14.61 -22.42 7.82
C TRP A 32 -14.98 -21.08 7.16
N ASP A 33 -15.55 -21.11 5.95
CA ASP A 33 -16.00 -19.89 5.28
C ASP A 33 -17.16 -19.23 6.03
N ARG A 34 -18.04 -20.04 6.63
CA ARG A 34 -19.22 -19.57 7.39
C ARG A 34 -18.88 -18.85 8.68
N GLU A 35 -17.84 -19.29 9.38
CA GLU A 35 -17.43 -18.66 10.65
C GLU A 35 -16.65 -17.35 10.45
N GLN A 36 -16.23 -17.03 9.22
CA GLN A 36 -15.54 -15.76 8.95
C GLN A 36 -16.45 -14.55 9.21
N THR A 37 -15.86 -13.54 9.84
CA THR A 37 -16.45 -12.21 10.07
C THR A 37 -15.66 -11.15 9.31
N HIS A 38 -16.14 -9.91 9.30
CA HIS A 38 -15.35 -8.82 8.73
C HIS A 38 -13.99 -8.68 9.41
N GLU A 39 -13.92 -8.84 10.73
CA GLU A 39 -12.71 -8.71 11.53
C GLU A 39 -11.72 -9.84 11.28
N SER A 40 -12.21 -11.09 11.13
CA SER A 40 -11.34 -12.24 10.90
C SER A 40 -10.67 -12.22 9.52
N LEU A 41 -11.28 -11.55 8.54
CA LEU A 41 -10.75 -11.41 7.18
C LEU A 41 -9.77 -10.24 7.00
N LEU A 42 -9.68 -9.31 7.96
CA LEU A 42 -8.79 -8.14 7.85
C LEU A 42 -7.31 -8.49 7.64
N PRO A 43 -6.71 -9.47 8.36
CA PRO A 43 -5.31 -9.83 8.15
C PRO A 43 -5.04 -10.26 6.71
N ALA A 44 -5.86 -11.18 6.19
CA ALA A 44 -5.76 -11.66 4.81
C ALA A 44 -5.92 -10.50 3.81
N LEU A 45 -6.88 -9.60 4.02
CA LEU A 45 -7.09 -8.46 3.12
C LEU A 45 -5.87 -7.54 3.01
N ILE A 46 -5.15 -7.36 4.12
CA ILE A 46 -3.91 -6.58 4.13
C ILE A 46 -2.80 -7.37 3.45
N GLU A 47 -2.67 -8.66 3.76
CA GLU A 47 -1.69 -9.57 3.15
C GLU A 47 -1.80 -9.58 1.63
N GLU A 48 -3.00 -9.85 1.08
CA GLU A 48 -3.22 -9.87 -0.38
C GLU A 48 -2.93 -8.51 -1.03
N ALA A 49 -3.20 -7.40 -0.34
CA ALA A 49 -2.85 -6.09 -0.86
C ALA A 49 -1.33 -5.88 -0.96
N TYR A 50 -0.55 -6.47 -0.04
CA TYR A 50 0.91 -6.47 -0.11
C TYR A 50 1.44 -7.47 -1.12
N GLU A 51 0.82 -8.65 -1.27
CA GLU A 51 1.20 -9.64 -2.29
C GLU A 51 0.97 -9.12 -3.71
N VAL A 52 -0.16 -8.45 -3.96
CA VAL A 52 -0.39 -7.70 -5.21
C VAL A 52 0.76 -6.72 -5.48
N ALA A 53 1.18 -5.96 -4.46
CA ALA A 53 2.30 -5.02 -4.61
C ALA A 53 3.64 -5.74 -4.84
N GLY A 54 3.84 -6.90 -4.21
CA GLY A 54 5.00 -7.77 -4.39
C GLY A 54 5.10 -8.30 -5.83
N ALA A 55 4.02 -8.88 -6.34
CA ALA A 55 3.95 -9.43 -7.69
C ALA A 55 4.23 -8.37 -8.77
N VAL A 56 3.69 -7.15 -8.61
CA VAL A 56 3.99 -6.02 -9.51
C VAL A 56 5.48 -5.66 -9.49
N ARG A 57 6.12 -5.64 -8.31
CA ARG A 57 7.55 -5.33 -8.19
C ARG A 57 8.44 -6.43 -8.77
N ALA A 58 8.01 -7.69 -8.65
CA ALA A 58 8.68 -8.83 -9.24
C ALA A 58 8.49 -8.93 -10.77
N ASN A 59 7.60 -8.12 -11.35
CA ASN A 59 7.15 -8.23 -12.74
C ASN A 59 6.64 -9.66 -13.07
N ASP A 60 6.01 -10.29 -12.07
CA ASP A 60 5.46 -11.63 -12.16
C ASP A 60 3.98 -11.56 -12.58
N GLY A 61 3.74 -11.69 -13.87
CA GLY A 61 2.39 -11.60 -14.46
C GLY A 61 1.43 -12.70 -13.96
N PRO A 62 1.84 -13.98 -13.95
CA PRO A 62 1.05 -15.05 -13.35
C PRO A 62 0.67 -14.80 -11.89
N ASN A 63 1.66 -14.51 -11.03
CA ASN A 63 1.38 -14.26 -9.61
C ASN A 63 0.47 -13.04 -9.44
N PHE A 64 0.76 -11.94 -10.16
CA PHE A 64 -0.07 -10.73 -10.09
C PHE A 64 -1.53 -10.99 -10.43
N ARG A 65 -1.82 -11.91 -11.36
CA ARG A 65 -3.19 -12.30 -11.69
C ARG A 65 -3.85 -13.12 -10.56
N GLU A 66 -3.10 -13.98 -9.89
CA GLU A 66 -3.54 -14.78 -8.74
C GLU A 66 -3.89 -13.86 -7.56
N GLU A 67 -2.97 -12.99 -7.15
CA GLU A 67 -3.18 -12.07 -6.03
C GLU A 67 -4.34 -11.08 -6.26
N LEU A 68 -4.56 -10.64 -7.51
CA LEU A 68 -5.74 -9.84 -7.86
C LEU A 68 -7.04 -10.63 -7.69
N GLY A 69 -7.00 -11.94 -7.93
CA GLY A 69 -8.11 -12.86 -7.71
C GLY A 69 -8.42 -13.03 -6.22
N ASP A 70 -7.39 -13.20 -5.39
CA ASP A 70 -7.54 -13.38 -3.94
C ASP A 70 -8.03 -12.09 -3.26
N LEU A 71 -7.49 -10.94 -3.68
CA LEU A 71 -8.02 -9.65 -3.24
C LEU A 71 -9.49 -9.47 -3.65
N LEU A 72 -9.88 -9.91 -4.85
CA LEU A 72 -11.27 -9.87 -5.31
C LEU A 72 -12.17 -10.83 -4.52
N LEU A 73 -11.70 -12.04 -4.20
CA LEU A 73 -12.40 -13.02 -3.37
C LEU A 73 -12.74 -12.41 -2.01
N LEU A 74 -11.78 -11.75 -1.36
CA LEU A 74 -12.00 -11.11 -0.06
C LEU A 74 -13.04 -9.99 -0.14
N ILE A 75 -13.03 -9.18 -1.22
CA ILE A 75 -14.07 -8.16 -1.45
C ILE A 75 -15.46 -8.81 -1.56
N VAL A 76 -15.59 -9.91 -2.30
CA VAL A 76 -16.86 -10.64 -2.45
C VAL A 76 -17.29 -11.28 -1.13
N MET A 77 -16.37 -11.85 -0.35
CA MET A 77 -16.64 -12.38 1.00
C MET A 77 -17.18 -11.31 1.94
N HIS A 78 -16.57 -10.11 1.98
CA HIS A 78 -17.08 -9.00 2.78
C HIS A 78 -18.47 -8.56 2.33
N ALA A 79 -18.73 -8.52 1.02
CA ALA A 79 -20.05 -8.16 0.49
C ALA A 79 -21.12 -9.20 0.86
N GLU A 80 -20.79 -10.50 0.81
CA GLU A 80 -21.70 -11.58 1.23
C GLU A 80 -22.02 -11.49 2.72
N ILE A 81 -21.01 -11.33 3.59
CA ILE A 81 -21.20 -11.14 5.04
C ILE A 81 -22.10 -9.94 5.34
N ALA A 82 -21.93 -8.84 4.60
CA ALA A 82 -22.75 -7.64 4.77
C ALA A 82 -24.20 -7.87 4.31
N SER A 83 -24.40 -8.66 3.26
CA SER A 83 -25.70 -9.02 2.71
C SER A 83 -26.47 -9.93 3.67
N GLU A 84 -25.80 -10.87 4.34
CA GLU A 84 -26.40 -11.74 5.37
C GLU A 84 -27.02 -10.96 6.55
N SER A 85 -26.61 -9.70 6.73
CA SER A 85 -27.11 -8.78 7.77
C SER A 85 -27.97 -7.64 7.21
N ASP A 86 -28.49 -7.77 5.98
CA ASP A 86 -29.31 -6.76 5.28
C ASP A 86 -28.69 -5.35 5.22
N ARG A 87 -27.35 -5.24 5.19
CA ARG A 87 -26.65 -3.94 5.19
C ARG A 87 -26.39 -3.41 3.78
N PHE A 88 -25.71 -4.21 2.97
CA PHE A 88 -25.42 -3.96 1.55
C PHE A 88 -24.91 -5.26 0.91
N ASP A 89 -24.89 -5.29 -0.41
CA ASP A 89 -24.40 -6.41 -1.22
C ASP A 89 -23.35 -5.94 -2.23
N ILE A 90 -22.86 -6.87 -3.05
CA ILE A 90 -21.84 -6.60 -4.06
C ILE A 90 -22.34 -5.61 -5.13
N ASP A 91 -23.63 -5.66 -5.48
CA ASP A 91 -24.24 -4.74 -6.44
C ASP A 91 -24.23 -3.30 -5.91
N GLY A 92 -24.52 -3.11 -4.62
CA GLY A 92 -24.38 -1.82 -3.94
C GLY A 92 -22.95 -1.29 -3.97
N VAL A 93 -21.96 -2.14 -3.69
CA VAL A 93 -20.53 -1.77 -3.75
C VAL A 93 -20.14 -1.31 -5.16
N LEU A 94 -20.52 -2.08 -6.19
CA LEU A 94 -20.22 -1.80 -7.59
C LEU A 94 -20.90 -0.52 -8.08
N LYS A 95 -22.17 -0.32 -7.71
CA LYS A 95 -22.92 0.89 -8.02
C LYS A 95 -22.24 2.12 -7.43
N ASP A 96 -21.92 2.09 -6.14
CA ASP A 96 -21.33 3.22 -5.43
C ASP A 96 -19.96 3.63 -5.99
N VAL A 97 -19.10 2.65 -6.32
CA VAL A 97 -17.79 2.96 -6.94
C VAL A 97 -17.96 3.49 -8.36
N THR A 98 -18.90 2.95 -9.13
CA THR A 98 -19.16 3.36 -10.53
C THR A 98 -19.70 4.79 -10.59
N GLU A 99 -20.74 5.10 -9.83
CA GLU A 99 -21.31 6.46 -9.77
C GLU A 99 -20.26 7.48 -9.29
N LYS A 100 -19.46 7.12 -8.28
CA LYS A 100 -18.35 7.94 -7.79
C LYS A 100 -17.29 8.19 -8.87
N LEU A 101 -16.92 7.17 -9.66
CA LEU A 101 -15.95 7.33 -10.74
C LEU A 101 -16.49 8.22 -11.86
N ILE A 102 -17.74 8.01 -12.28
CA ILE A 102 -18.40 8.85 -13.30
C ILE A 102 -18.42 10.31 -12.84
N ARG A 103 -18.88 10.57 -11.61
CA ARG A 103 -18.96 11.93 -11.05
C ARG A 103 -17.60 12.61 -10.96
N ARG A 104 -16.54 11.87 -10.62
CA ARG A 104 -15.17 12.41 -10.45
C ARG A 104 -14.41 12.60 -11.76
N HIS A 105 -14.92 12.10 -12.89
CA HIS A 105 -14.29 12.22 -14.20
C HIS A 105 -15.23 12.89 -15.23
N PRO A 106 -15.72 14.13 -14.98
CA PRO A 106 -16.59 14.81 -15.94
C PRO A 106 -15.88 15.18 -17.24
N HIS A 107 -14.55 15.10 -17.32
CA HIS A 107 -13.79 15.23 -18.56
C HIS A 107 -13.86 13.99 -19.46
N VAL A 108 -14.26 12.84 -18.90
CA VAL A 108 -14.50 11.59 -19.65
C VAL A 108 -15.99 11.37 -19.89
N PHE A 109 -16.82 11.56 -18.86
CA PHE A 109 -18.24 11.17 -18.86
C PHE A 109 -19.23 12.35 -18.91
N GLY A 110 -18.76 13.59 -19.01
CA GLY A 110 -19.59 14.79 -19.01
C GLY A 110 -18.95 15.95 -19.76
N ASN A 111 -19.16 17.17 -19.28
CA ASN A 111 -18.51 18.38 -19.82
C ASN A 111 -17.49 18.94 -18.83
N SER A 112 -16.22 18.99 -19.24
CA SER A 112 -15.13 19.66 -18.51
C SER A 112 -14.02 20.06 -19.48
N ASP A 113 -13.39 21.21 -19.22
CA ASP A 113 -12.25 21.73 -19.97
C ASP A 113 -10.88 21.27 -19.43
N ALA A 114 -10.85 20.29 -18.51
CA ALA A 114 -9.60 19.74 -17.99
C ALA A 114 -8.90 18.90 -19.06
N ARG A 115 -7.83 19.45 -19.67
CA ARG A 115 -7.12 18.84 -20.82
C ARG A 115 -5.76 18.23 -20.48
N ASP A 116 -5.24 18.45 -19.27
CA ASP A 116 -3.97 17.89 -18.82
C ASP A 116 -4.09 17.24 -17.43
N SER A 117 -3.10 16.41 -17.09
CA SER A 117 -3.09 15.65 -15.84
C SER A 117 -3.13 16.55 -14.59
N GLY A 118 -2.53 17.74 -14.66
CA GLY A 118 -2.57 18.72 -13.57
C GLY A 118 -3.96 19.33 -13.38
N ALA A 119 -4.65 19.68 -14.47
CA ALA A 119 -6.01 20.18 -14.47
C ALA A 119 -7.00 19.11 -13.99
N VAL A 120 -6.84 17.86 -14.45
CA VAL A 120 -7.64 16.71 -13.99
C VAL A 120 -7.46 16.49 -12.50
N LEU A 121 -6.23 16.52 -11.99
CA LEU A 121 -5.96 16.33 -10.56
C LEU A 121 -6.60 17.44 -9.70
N ARG A 122 -6.49 18.71 -10.11
CA ARG A 122 -7.15 19.83 -9.40
C ARG A 122 -8.67 19.69 -9.37
N GLN A 123 -9.27 19.31 -10.50
CA GLN A 123 -10.71 19.08 -10.59
C GLN A 123 -11.16 17.93 -9.70
N TRP A 124 -10.44 16.81 -9.73
CA TRP A 124 -10.75 15.62 -8.94
C TRP A 124 -10.75 15.93 -7.43
N GLU A 125 -9.78 16.71 -6.96
CA GLU A 125 -9.72 17.16 -5.57
C GLU A 125 -10.85 18.13 -5.21
N SER A 126 -11.21 19.06 -6.11
CA SER A 126 -12.36 19.96 -5.91
C SER A 126 -13.68 19.18 -5.74
N ILE A 127 -13.92 18.19 -6.61
CA ILE A 127 -15.09 17.31 -6.53
C ILE A 127 -15.07 16.52 -5.21
N LYS A 128 -13.92 15.96 -4.82
CA LYS A 128 -13.77 15.28 -3.52
C LYS A 128 -14.09 16.18 -2.33
N GLY A 129 -13.68 17.45 -2.37
CA GLY A 129 -14.00 18.43 -1.34
C GLY A 129 -15.51 18.65 -1.22
N ALA A 130 -16.19 18.88 -2.34
CA ALA A 130 -17.65 19.07 -2.38
C ALA A 130 -18.43 17.83 -1.92
N GLU A 131 -18.01 16.63 -2.30
CA GLU A 131 -18.63 15.36 -1.87
C GLU A 131 -18.59 15.17 -0.35
N LYS A 132 -17.53 15.65 0.31
CA LYS A 132 -17.38 15.55 1.76
C LYS A 132 -18.31 16.50 2.51
N ALA A 133 -18.55 17.69 1.95
CA ALA A 133 -19.46 18.68 2.53
C ALA A 133 -20.94 18.23 2.51
N GLY A 134 -21.29 17.28 1.63
CA GLY A 134 -22.67 16.80 1.44
C GLY A 134 -23.05 15.52 2.17
N LYS A 135 -22.18 14.88 2.98
CA LYS A 135 -22.50 13.61 3.67
C LYS A 135 -23.17 13.83 5.04
N PRO A 136 -24.39 13.32 5.29
CA PRO A 136 -25.05 13.39 6.60
C PRO A 136 -24.21 12.64 7.65
N GLY A 137 -23.96 13.27 8.81
CA GLY A 137 -23.11 12.72 9.88
C GLY A 137 -21.68 13.28 9.93
N ARG A 138 -21.25 14.01 8.90
CA ARG A 138 -20.23 15.07 9.05
C ARG A 138 -20.99 16.39 9.05
N ASN A 139 -21.00 17.08 10.19
CA ASN A 139 -21.77 18.31 10.35
C ASN A 139 -21.48 19.28 9.21
N ALA A 140 -22.51 19.62 8.42
CA ALA A 140 -22.50 20.75 7.50
C ALA A 140 -22.42 22.12 8.22
N GLY A 141 -22.17 22.12 9.54
CA GLY A 141 -21.80 23.27 10.36
C GLY A 141 -20.32 23.30 10.78
N ASP A 142 -19.49 22.34 10.34
CA ASP A 142 -18.07 22.32 10.67
C ASP A 142 -17.23 23.01 9.58
N ALA A 143 -17.47 24.32 9.44
CA ALA A 143 -16.53 25.22 8.77
C ALA A 143 -15.22 25.41 9.58
N GLY A 144 -14.92 24.52 10.55
CA GLY A 144 -13.86 24.63 11.54
C GLY A 144 -13.03 23.34 11.80
N GLY A 145 -13.15 22.30 10.96
CA GLY A 145 -12.29 21.11 11.05
C GLY A 145 -10.83 21.40 10.65
N HIS A 146 -9.88 20.64 11.19
CA HIS A 146 -8.47 20.77 10.79
C HIS A 146 -8.23 20.21 9.39
N TYR A 147 -7.30 20.82 8.66
CA TYR A 147 -7.00 20.49 7.27
C TYR A 147 -6.56 19.02 7.04
N LEU A 148 -6.15 18.31 8.10
CA LEU A 148 -5.70 16.91 8.07
C LEU A 148 -6.69 15.91 8.68
N ASP A 149 -7.91 16.31 9.06
CA ASP A 149 -8.91 15.44 9.73
C ASP A 149 -9.35 14.23 8.90
N ASP A 150 -9.08 14.24 7.60
CA ASP A 150 -9.38 13.17 6.67
C ASP A 150 -8.16 12.30 6.33
N LEU A 151 -7.08 12.39 7.12
CA LEU A 151 -5.95 11.47 7.05
C LEU A 151 -6.37 10.11 7.66
N PRO A 152 -6.40 9.01 6.89
CA PRO A 152 -6.83 7.74 7.45
C PRO A 152 -5.88 7.27 8.55
N LEU A 153 -6.43 6.91 9.71
CA LEU A 153 -5.66 6.47 10.86
C LEU A 153 -5.02 5.09 10.65
N ALA A 154 -5.66 4.24 9.84
CA ALA A 154 -5.27 2.86 9.60
C ALA A 154 -4.10 2.67 8.62
N LEU A 155 -3.55 3.75 8.06
CA LEU A 155 -2.41 3.64 7.14
C LEU A 155 -1.11 3.31 7.91
N PRO A 156 -0.22 2.47 7.34
CA PRO A 156 1.15 2.33 7.81
C PRO A 156 1.85 3.68 7.98
N ALA A 157 2.81 3.75 8.90
CA ALA A 157 3.41 5.01 9.34
C ALA A 157 4.01 5.83 8.18
N LEU A 158 4.75 5.20 7.27
CA LEU A 158 5.40 5.91 6.15
C LEU A 158 4.36 6.38 5.12
N MET A 159 3.39 5.53 4.76
CA MET A 159 2.27 5.91 3.90
C MET A 159 1.47 7.07 4.49
N ARG A 160 1.20 7.03 5.79
CA ARG A 160 0.46 8.06 6.51
C ARG A 160 1.24 9.39 6.53
N ALA A 161 2.53 9.36 6.84
CA ALA A 161 3.41 10.52 6.81
C ALA A 161 3.48 11.14 5.40
N GLN A 162 3.73 10.32 4.37
CA GLN A 162 3.81 10.76 2.98
C GLN A 162 2.48 11.37 2.50
N LYS A 163 1.34 10.80 2.92
CA LYS A 163 0.01 11.34 2.61
C LYS A 163 -0.26 12.66 3.33
N ALA A 164 0.15 12.81 4.59
CA ALA A 164 0.06 14.06 5.32
C ALA A 164 0.86 15.17 4.62
N GLN A 165 2.12 14.89 4.30
CA GLN A 165 3.02 15.81 3.58
C GLN A 165 2.46 16.18 2.20
N SER A 166 1.93 15.21 1.46
CA SER A 166 1.29 15.44 0.16
C SER A 166 0.04 16.32 0.27
N LYS A 167 -0.69 16.28 1.39
CA LYS A 167 -1.86 17.16 1.61
C LYS A 167 -1.43 18.59 1.90
N VAL A 168 -0.52 18.79 2.85
CA VAL A 168 -0.06 20.15 3.23
C VAL A 168 0.69 20.82 2.09
N ALA A 169 1.38 20.05 1.24
CA ALA A 169 2.02 20.58 0.04
C ALA A 169 1.05 21.25 -0.94
N ARG A 170 -0.22 20.82 -0.96
CA ARG A 170 -1.25 21.40 -1.84
C ARG A 170 -1.68 22.81 -1.43
N VAL A 171 -1.46 23.18 -0.18
CA VAL A 171 -1.69 24.54 0.34
C VAL A 171 -0.38 25.33 0.42
N ASN A 172 0.60 24.94 -0.40
CA ASN A 172 1.93 25.56 -0.49
C ASN A 172 2.76 25.46 0.80
N PHE A 173 2.42 24.52 1.69
CA PHE A 173 3.26 24.16 2.82
C PHE A 173 4.20 23.03 2.40
N ASP A 174 5.19 23.38 1.57
CA ASP A 174 6.20 22.47 1.06
C ASP A 174 7.48 23.22 0.70
N TRP A 175 8.62 22.55 0.80
CA TRP A 175 9.89 23.07 0.28
C TRP A 175 9.85 23.09 -1.25
N THR A 176 10.53 24.03 -1.88
CA THR A 176 10.57 24.08 -3.36
C THR A 176 11.68 23.18 -3.91
N GLU A 177 12.84 23.19 -3.27
CA GLU A 177 14.03 22.49 -3.74
C GLU A 177 14.32 21.23 -2.90
N VAL A 178 14.79 20.17 -3.56
CA VAL A 178 15.19 18.91 -2.89
C VAL A 178 16.30 19.15 -1.87
N ARG A 179 17.21 20.09 -2.16
CA ARG A 179 18.35 20.43 -1.27
C ARG A 179 17.89 20.90 0.11
N ASP A 180 16.75 21.59 0.19
CA ASP A 180 16.26 22.13 1.46
C ASP A 180 15.71 21.00 2.33
N VAL A 181 15.14 19.96 1.71
CA VAL A 181 14.71 18.74 2.41
C VAL A 181 15.91 17.89 2.86
N ILE A 182 16.98 17.82 2.05
CA ILE A 182 18.24 17.17 2.47
C ILE A 182 18.82 17.88 3.70
N ALA A 183 18.87 19.22 3.68
CA ALA A 183 19.35 19.99 4.82
C ALA A 183 18.52 19.72 6.08
N LYS A 184 17.19 19.58 5.95
CA LYS A 184 16.33 19.20 7.09
C LYS A 184 16.64 17.78 7.58
N VAL A 185 16.85 16.79 6.70
CA VAL A 185 17.29 15.45 7.12
C VAL A 185 18.62 15.51 7.88
N GLU A 186 19.58 16.34 7.44
CA GLU A 186 20.85 16.52 8.14
C GLU A 186 20.70 17.17 9.52
N GLU A 187 19.77 18.11 9.66
CA GLU A 187 19.38 18.76 10.93
C GLU A 187 18.82 17.73 11.92
N GLU A 188 17.83 16.93 11.52
CA GLU A 188 17.22 15.88 12.36
C GLU A 188 18.27 14.84 12.81
N ILE A 189 19.26 14.54 11.97
CA ILE A 189 20.38 13.66 12.35
C ILE A 189 21.21 14.29 13.48
N GLN A 190 21.41 15.61 13.49
CA GLN A 190 22.15 16.26 14.57
C GLN A 190 21.33 16.33 15.86
N GLU A 191 20.03 16.60 15.78
CA GLU A 191 19.12 16.65 16.92
C GLU A 191 19.05 15.28 17.61
N LEU A 192 18.85 14.20 16.82
CA LEU A 192 18.89 12.83 17.34
C LEU A 192 20.24 12.48 17.98
N LYS A 193 21.36 12.89 17.37
CA LYS A 193 22.70 12.67 17.97
C LYS A 193 22.84 13.36 19.32
N GLN A 194 22.37 14.61 19.42
CA GLN A 194 22.43 15.36 20.66
C GLN A 194 21.59 14.68 21.76
N ALA A 195 20.35 14.29 21.43
CA ALA A 195 19.47 13.56 22.36
C ALA A 195 20.10 12.25 22.86
N VAL A 196 20.79 11.50 21.99
CA VAL A 196 21.53 10.29 22.36
C VAL A 196 22.67 10.58 23.32
N LEU A 197 23.45 11.65 23.08
CA LEU A 197 24.55 12.06 23.96
C LEU A 197 24.06 12.48 25.35
N GLU A 198 22.90 13.14 25.42
CA GLU A 198 22.27 13.58 26.65
C GLU A 198 21.54 12.44 27.40
N GLN A 199 21.39 11.27 26.76
CA GLN A 199 20.68 10.10 27.28
C GLN A 199 19.21 10.40 27.65
N ASP A 200 18.60 11.40 27.03
CA ASP A 200 17.19 11.70 27.20
C ASP A 200 16.35 10.76 26.31
N ARG A 201 15.81 9.72 26.93
CA ARG A 201 15.06 8.69 26.22
C ARG A 201 13.86 9.24 25.44
N LYS A 202 13.20 10.27 25.97
CA LYS A 202 12.03 10.85 25.31
C LYS A 202 12.45 11.64 24.08
N SER A 203 13.45 12.52 24.23
CA SER A 203 13.98 13.27 23.09
C SER A 203 14.54 12.32 22.02
N ILE A 204 15.21 11.21 22.39
CA ILE A 204 15.67 10.21 21.41
C ILE A 204 14.50 9.64 20.58
N GLU A 205 13.35 9.37 21.21
CA GLU A 205 12.17 8.85 20.50
C GLU A 205 11.55 9.91 19.58
N ASP A 206 11.40 11.14 20.07
CA ASP A 206 10.84 12.26 19.32
C ASP A 206 11.70 12.57 18.08
N GLU A 207 13.01 12.78 18.26
CA GLU A 207 13.94 13.11 17.16
C GLU A 207 14.14 11.94 16.18
N ALA A 208 14.03 10.69 16.63
CA ALA A 208 14.04 9.55 15.72
C ALA A 208 12.79 9.53 14.82
N GLY A 209 11.64 9.93 15.37
CA GLY A 209 10.40 10.10 14.63
C GLY A 209 10.50 11.21 13.58
N ASP A 210 11.04 12.36 13.94
CA ASP A 210 11.18 13.50 13.04
C ASP A 210 12.22 13.24 11.93
N LEU A 211 13.32 12.54 12.22
CA LEU A 211 14.24 12.03 11.20
C LEU A 211 13.53 11.12 10.18
N LEU A 212 12.74 10.15 10.64
CA LEU A 212 11.96 9.28 9.75
C LEU A 212 10.97 10.09 8.90
N PHE A 213 10.30 11.07 9.50
CA PHE A 213 9.37 11.96 8.80
C PHE A 213 10.06 12.79 7.72
N ALA A 214 11.26 13.34 8.01
CA ALA A 214 12.07 14.07 7.06
C ALA A 214 12.57 13.18 5.89
N VAL A 215 12.97 11.94 6.17
CA VAL A 215 13.35 10.97 5.14
C VAL A 215 12.17 10.62 4.22
N VAL A 216 10.96 10.44 4.78
CA VAL A 216 9.73 10.26 3.97
C VAL A 216 9.50 11.46 3.06
N ASN A 217 9.74 12.67 3.56
CA ASN A 217 9.61 13.89 2.78
C ASN A 217 10.60 13.95 1.61
N LEU A 218 11.85 13.54 1.86
CA LEU A 218 12.87 13.42 0.83
C LEU A 218 12.47 12.41 -0.24
N ALA A 219 12.00 11.21 0.16
CA ALA A 219 11.51 10.19 -0.77
C ALA A 219 10.37 10.75 -1.64
N ARG A 220 9.38 11.40 -1.03
CA ARG A 220 8.26 12.05 -1.73
C ARG A 220 8.74 13.11 -2.74
N LYS A 221 9.72 13.95 -2.37
CA LYS A 221 10.31 14.95 -3.29
C LYS A 221 11.03 14.33 -4.48
N CYS A 222 11.67 13.19 -4.26
CA CYS A 222 12.25 12.36 -5.32
C CYS A 222 11.21 11.57 -6.12
N LYS A 223 9.90 11.74 -5.85
CA LYS A 223 8.78 11.02 -6.47
C LYS A 223 8.82 9.51 -6.20
N LEU A 224 9.34 9.12 -5.05
CA LEU A 224 9.39 7.75 -4.57
C LEU A 224 8.26 7.51 -3.55
N ASP A 225 7.74 6.29 -3.53
CA ASP A 225 6.88 5.81 -2.44
C ASP A 225 7.75 5.28 -1.31
N ALA A 226 7.68 5.92 -0.13
CA ALA A 226 8.59 5.65 0.98
C ALA A 226 8.39 4.26 1.58
N GLU A 227 7.13 3.80 1.68
CA GLU A 227 6.78 2.47 2.15
C GLU A 227 7.39 1.39 1.25
N SER A 228 7.17 1.51 -0.07
CA SER A 228 7.74 0.61 -1.07
C SER A 228 9.27 0.64 -1.09
N ALA A 229 9.87 1.82 -0.93
CA ALA A 229 11.33 1.96 -0.91
C ALA A 229 11.95 1.25 0.28
N LEU A 230 11.34 1.35 1.47
CA LEU A 230 11.80 0.62 2.65
C LEU A 230 11.58 -0.88 2.48
N GLN A 231 10.42 -1.31 1.98
CA GLN A 231 10.15 -2.73 1.71
C GLN A 231 11.22 -3.33 0.79
N GLY A 232 11.51 -2.71 -0.36
CA GLY A 232 12.54 -3.22 -1.27
C GLY A 232 13.96 -3.19 -0.69
N ALA A 233 14.26 -2.28 0.24
CA ALA A 233 15.53 -2.30 0.98
C ALA A 233 15.60 -3.48 1.95
N THR A 234 14.50 -3.78 2.64
CA THR A 234 14.34 -4.93 3.54
C THR A 234 14.43 -6.25 2.78
N ASP A 235 13.71 -6.41 1.67
CA ASP A 235 13.74 -7.63 0.85
C ASP A 235 15.16 -7.93 0.35
N LYS A 236 15.86 -6.88 -0.09
CA LYS A 236 17.28 -6.98 -0.49
C LYS A 236 18.18 -7.36 0.68
N PHE A 237 17.91 -6.89 1.90
CA PHE A 237 18.65 -7.31 3.09
C PHE A 237 18.40 -8.79 3.39
N VAL A 238 17.13 -9.23 3.39
CA VAL A 238 16.73 -10.63 3.61
C VAL A 238 17.40 -11.56 2.60
N ALA A 239 17.30 -11.25 1.30
CA ALA A 239 17.93 -12.05 0.24
C ALA A 239 19.46 -12.16 0.42
N ARG A 240 20.12 -11.07 0.83
CA ARG A 240 21.57 -11.08 1.10
C ARG A 240 21.91 -11.89 2.36
N PHE A 241 21.08 -11.81 3.38
CA PHE A 241 21.29 -12.54 4.63
C PHE A 241 21.10 -14.05 4.43
N ASN A 242 20.10 -14.47 3.66
CA ASN A 242 19.91 -15.89 3.30
C ASN A 242 21.13 -16.43 2.55
N ARG A 243 21.67 -15.68 1.57
CA ARG A 243 22.90 -16.04 0.87
C ARG A 243 24.12 -16.12 1.80
N LEU A 244 24.17 -15.28 2.82
CA LEU A 244 25.23 -15.32 3.84
C LEU A 244 25.12 -16.61 4.65
N GLU A 245 23.90 -17.01 5.02
CA GLU A 245 23.64 -18.26 5.73
C GLU A 245 24.01 -19.48 4.88
N ASP A 246 23.64 -19.49 3.59
CA ASP A 246 24.03 -20.53 2.63
C ASP A 246 25.57 -20.66 2.54
N GLU A 247 26.27 -19.53 2.45
CA GLU A 247 27.73 -19.51 2.39
C GLU A 247 28.35 -20.03 3.69
N LEU A 248 27.83 -19.65 4.86
CA LEU A 248 28.28 -20.20 6.14
C LEU A 248 28.07 -21.71 6.22
N GLN A 249 26.89 -22.18 5.80
CA GLN A 249 26.57 -23.60 5.79
C GLN A 249 27.49 -24.38 4.85
N SER A 250 27.82 -23.83 3.68
CA SER A 250 28.77 -24.42 2.72
C SER A 250 30.18 -24.58 3.31
N ARG A 251 30.54 -23.69 4.25
CA ARG A 251 31.80 -23.73 5.02
C ARG A 251 31.72 -24.59 6.28
N GLY A 252 30.59 -25.26 6.53
CA GLY A 252 30.36 -26.08 7.72
C GLY A 252 30.22 -25.28 9.00
N LYS A 253 29.84 -23.99 8.92
CA LYS A 253 29.65 -23.08 10.05
C LYS A 253 28.18 -22.71 10.23
N LYS A 254 27.83 -22.18 11.40
CA LYS A 254 26.46 -21.71 11.71
C LYS A 254 26.44 -20.26 12.20
N LEU A 255 25.28 -19.63 12.08
CA LEU A 255 25.01 -18.35 12.72
C LEU A 255 25.22 -18.44 14.23
N GLY A 256 25.82 -17.40 14.81
CA GLY A 256 26.17 -17.34 16.24
C GLY A 256 27.47 -18.07 16.63
N GLU A 257 28.05 -18.88 15.73
CA GLU A 257 29.35 -19.55 15.94
C GLU A 257 30.52 -18.79 15.29
N VAL A 258 30.22 -17.75 14.50
CA VAL A 258 31.18 -16.88 13.81
C VAL A 258 31.15 -15.47 14.36
N ASP A 259 32.29 -14.78 14.30
CA ASP A 259 32.38 -13.39 14.72
C ASP A 259 31.86 -12.42 13.65
N LEU A 260 31.64 -11.18 14.06
CA LEU A 260 31.14 -10.13 13.17
C LEU A 260 32.08 -9.84 12.00
N ALA A 261 33.40 -9.97 12.19
CA ALA A 261 34.37 -9.69 11.14
C ALA A 261 34.28 -10.72 10.00
N GLU A 262 34.04 -11.98 10.33
CA GLU A 262 33.79 -13.03 9.34
C GLU A 262 32.44 -12.82 8.62
N LEU A 263 31.39 -12.48 9.38
CA LEU A 263 30.07 -12.16 8.81
C LEU A 263 30.16 -10.97 7.83
N ASP A 264 30.85 -9.90 8.22
CA ASP A 264 31.05 -8.71 7.38
C ASP A 264 31.84 -9.03 6.11
N ALA A 265 32.87 -9.88 6.20
CA ALA A 265 33.65 -10.30 5.04
C ALA A 265 32.81 -11.08 4.02
N ILE A 266 31.93 -11.98 4.48
CA ILE A 266 30.98 -12.71 3.62
C ILE A 266 29.94 -11.74 3.04
N TRP A 267 29.38 -10.87 3.88
CA TRP A 267 28.40 -9.87 3.48
C TRP A 267 28.91 -8.94 2.37
N ASP A 268 30.15 -8.45 2.49
CA ASP A 268 30.77 -7.60 1.49
C ASP A 268 31.05 -8.33 0.17
N GLN A 269 31.33 -9.64 0.21
CA GLN A 269 31.43 -10.46 -1.00
C GLN A 269 30.06 -10.59 -1.69
N ILE A 270 29.01 -10.84 -0.91
CA ILE A 270 27.63 -10.95 -1.42
C ILE A 270 27.18 -9.64 -2.05
N LYS A 271 27.47 -8.49 -1.43
CA LYS A 271 27.16 -7.15 -1.97
C LYS A 271 27.79 -6.85 -3.32
N LYS A 272 28.99 -7.38 -3.59
CA LYS A 272 29.71 -7.19 -4.86
C LYS A 272 29.16 -8.06 -5.99
N THR A 273 28.46 -9.14 -5.65
CA THR A 273 27.79 -9.98 -6.63
C THR A 273 26.43 -9.35 -6.92
N PRO A 274 26.10 -8.99 -8.18
CA PRO A 274 24.74 -8.60 -8.53
C PRO A 274 23.78 -9.66 -7.99
N ASN A 275 22.57 -9.27 -7.57
CA ASN A 275 21.53 -10.28 -7.39
C ASN A 275 21.46 -11.01 -8.73
N ALA A 276 21.78 -12.32 -8.73
CA ALA A 276 21.35 -13.14 -9.84
C ALA A 276 19.83 -12.96 -9.86
N GLU A 277 19.31 -12.39 -10.94
CA GLU A 277 17.90 -12.54 -11.26
C GLU A 277 17.59 -14.01 -11.06
N VAL A 278 16.51 -14.30 -10.30
CA VAL A 278 16.07 -15.66 -10.04
C VAL A 278 16.01 -16.35 -11.40
N SER A 279 17.00 -17.19 -11.64
CA SER A 279 17.22 -17.84 -12.92
C SER A 279 16.00 -18.69 -13.17
N GLU A 280 15.35 -18.47 -14.31
CA GLU A 280 14.43 -19.42 -14.93
C GLU A 280 15.08 -20.80 -14.94
N LEU A 281 14.78 -21.62 -13.94
CA LEU A 281 15.16 -23.02 -13.91
C LEU A 281 13.95 -23.82 -13.43
N ASP A 282 13.37 -24.49 -14.44
CA ASP A 282 12.68 -25.77 -14.35
C ASP A 282 11.15 -25.75 -14.43
N VAL A 283 10.62 -25.23 -15.54
CA VAL A 283 9.39 -25.79 -16.15
C VAL A 283 9.80 -26.88 -17.13
N GLY A 284 10.27 -27.99 -16.58
CA GLY A 284 10.60 -29.20 -17.33
C GLY A 284 9.36 -30.06 -17.61
N ARG A 285 9.01 -30.15 -18.90
CA ARG A 285 8.21 -31.19 -19.60
C ARG A 285 6.73 -31.37 -19.25
#